data_AF-A0A849GYV6-F1
#
_entry.id   AF-A0A849GYV6-F1
#
_cell.length_a   1.000
_cell.length_b   1.000
_cell.length_c   1.000
_cell.angle_alpha   90.00
_cell.angle_beta   90.00
_cell.angle_gamma   90.00
#
_symmetry.space_group_name_H-M   'P 1'
#
loop_
_entity.id
_entity.type
_entity.pdbx_description
1 polymer ?
#
loop_
_entity_poly.entity_id
_entity_poly.type
_entity_poly.pdbx_seq_one_letter_code
_entity_poly.pdbx_strand_id
1 'polypeptide(L)'
;MNVQGRRGFTLVELLVVLVLGTFILLATYQTLATNTRVYAANSARTLGQQALRAGVAVLSGELREISPREGDLIEMGPDSLRIRAQRPY
;
A
#
# COMPACT_ATOMS: atom_id res chain seq x y z
N MET A 1 -7.70 -5.96 64.51
CA MET A 1 -7.08 -5.54 63.24
C MET A 1 -6.57 -6.79 62.54
N ASN A 2 -7.35 -7.36 61.62
CA ASN A 2 -7.00 -8.60 60.92
C ASN A 2 -6.07 -8.27 59.76
N VAL A 3 -4.76 -8.42 59.96
CA VAL A 3 -3.79 -8.40 58.86
C VAL A 3 -3.83 -9.78 58.22
N GLN A 4 -4.84 -10.03 57.38
CA GLN A 4 -4.93 -11.25 56.58
C GLN A 4 -3.79 -11.25 55.54
N GLY A 5 -2.76 -12.05 55.84
CA GLY A 5 -1.85 -12.72 54.91
C GLY A 5 -1.54 -12.03 53.59
N ARG A 6 -0.71 -10.98 53.60
CA ARG A 6 0.00 -10.57 52.39
C ARG A 6 1.10 -11.59 52.09
N ARG A 7 0.77 -12.64 51.34
CA ARG A 7 1.75 -13.58 50.78
C ARG A 7 2.35 -12.97 49.51
N GLY A 8 3.68 -12.96 49.41
CA GLY A 8 4.39 -12.54 48.20
C GLY A 8 4.31 -13.59 47.08
N PHE A 9 4.87 -13.27 45.92
CA PHE A 9 4.92 -14.18 44.78
C PHE A 9 5.93 -15.31 45.00
N THR A 10 5.55 -16.50 44.54
CA THR A 10 6.42 -17.67 44.46
C THR A 10 7.34 -17.59 43.24
N LEU A 11 8.48 -18.29 43.30
CA LEU A 11 9.40 -18.41 42.16
C LEU A 11 8.71 -18.99 40.92
N VAL A 12 7.79 -19.94 41.10
CA VAL A 12 7.04 -20.57 40.01
C VAL A 12 6.15 -19.53 39.31
N GLU A 13 5.42 -18.72 40.08
CA GLU A 13 4.58 -17.65 39.51
C GLU A 13 5.41 -16.64 38.72
N LEU A 14 6.59 -16.25 39.22
CA LEU A 14 7.48 -15.35 38.49
C LEU A 14 7.99 -15.98 37.18
N LEU A 15 8.33 -17.27 37.20
CA LEU A 15 8.76 -18.00 36.01
C LEU A 15 7.65 -18.07 34.95
N VAL A 16 6.42 -18.35 35.38
CA VAL A 16 5.25 -18.39 34.49
C VAL A 16 5.00 -17.00 33.88
N VAL A 17 5.02 -15.94 34.67
CA VAL A 17 4.85 -14.56 34.18
C VAL A 17 5.95 -14.19 33.19
N LEU A 18 7.21 -14.56 33.47
CA LEU A 18 8.33 -14.30 32.57
C LEU A 18 8.12 -14.99 31.22
N VAL A 19 7.77 -16.28 31.22
CA VAL A 19 7.54 -17.04 29.99
C VAL A 19 6.36 -16.48 29.21
N LEU A 20 5.22 -16.24 29.86
CA LEU A 20 4.06 -15.65 29.17
C LEU A 20 4.36 -14.25 28.64
N GLY A 21 5.12 -13.45 29.40
CA GLY A 21 5.55 -12.12 29.00
C GLY A 21 6.38 -12.14 27.71
N THR A 22 7.35 -13.05 27.60
CA THR A 22 8.18 -13.16 26.37
C THR A 22 7.36 -13.61 25.17
N PHE A 23 6.42 -14.54 25.34
CA PHE A 23 5.50 -14.96 24.26
C PHE A 23 4.65 -13.80 23.76
N ILE A 24 4.07 -13.00 24.67
CA ILE A 24 3.23 -11.84 24.30
C ILE A 24 4.07 -10.80 23.56
N LEU A 25 5.27 -10.49 24.06
CA LEU A 25 6.20 -9.58 23.39
C LEU A 25 6.53 -10.05 21.97
N LEU A 26 6.89 -11.33 21.80
CA LEU A 26 7.27 -11.88 20.51
C LEU A 26 6.09 -11.87 19.51
N ALA A 27 4.89 -12.26 19.96
CA ALA A 27 3.68 -12.23 19.15
C ALA A 27 3.32 -10.79 18.71
N THR A 28 3.48 -9.82 19.60
CA THR A 28 3.25 -8.40 19.30
C THR A 28 4.24 -7.89 18.24
N TYR A 29 5.53 -8.21 18.40
CA TYR A 29 6.55 -7.85 17.40
C TYR A 29 6.27 -8.48 16.03
N GLN A 30 5.92 -9.77 16.00
CA GLN A 30 5.61 -10.47 14.76
C GLN A 30 4.38 -9.87 14.06
N THR A 31 3.35 -9.51 14.83
CA THR A 31 2.15 -8.86 14.31
C THR A 31 2.48 -7.49 13.71
N LEU A 32 3.29 -6.68 14.41
CA LEU A 32 3.71 -5.37 13.92
C LEU A 32 4.54 -5.49 12.63
N ALA A 33 5.51 -6.40 12.59
CA ALA A 33 6.33 -6.66 11.40
C ALA A 33 5.51 -7.18 10.20
N THR A 34 4.47 -7.98 10.47
CA THR A 34 3.56 -8.46 9.43
C THR A 34 2.70 -7.31 8.89
N ASN A 35 2.19 -6.46 9.77
CA ASN A 35 1.41 -5.29 9.38
C ASN A 35 2.21 -4.35 8.47
N THR A 36 3.44 -4.00 8.83
CA THR A 36 4.27 -3.10 8.00
C THR A 36 4.50 -3.66 6.60
N ARG A 37 4.73 -4.98 6.49
CA ARG A 37 4.89 -5.66 5.19
C ARG A 37 3.61 -5.65 4.36
N VAL A 38 2.47 -5.92 4.98
CA VAL A 38 1.16 -5.94 4.31
C VAL A 38 0.79 -4.54 3.82
N TYR A 39 0.98 -3.51 4.64
CA TYR A 39 0.72 -2.12 4.25
C TYR A 39 1.62 -1.68 3.08
N ALA A 40 2.90 -2.05 3.09
CA ALA A 40 3.81 -1.71 2.00
C ALA A 40 3.37 -2.34 0.66
N ALA A 41 3.00 -3.62 0.66
CA ALA A 41 2.53 -4.32 -0.54
C ALA A 41 1.22 -3.73 -1.08
N ASN A 42 0.27 -3.41 -0.19
CA ASN A 42 -1.01 -2.83 -0.57
C ASN A 42 -0.86 -1.40 -1.12
N SER A 43 0.05 -0.61 -0.53
CA SER A 43 0.36 0.74 -1.00
C SER A 43 0.94 0.72 -2.42
N ALA A 44 1.92 -0.15 -2.68
CA ALA A 44 2.53 -0.30 -4.01
C ALA A 44 1.48 -0.67 -5.08
N ARG A 45 0.55 -1.58 -4.76
CA ARG A 45 -0.54 -1.97 -5.67
C ARG A 45 -1.50 -0.81 -5.95
N THR A 46 -1.83 -0.03 -4.92
CA THR A 46 -2.73 1.13 -5.03
C THR A 46 -2.11 2.22 -5.90
N LEU A 47 -0.83 2.54 -5.67
CA LEU A 47 -0.08 3.52 -6.45
C LEU A 47 0.00 3.12 -7.93
N GLY A 48 0.29 1.85 -8.23
CA GLY A 48 0.30 1.36 -9.62
C GLY A 48 -1.05 1.54 -10.31
N GLN A 49 -2.16 1.21 -9.65
CA GLN A 49 -3.51 1.40 -10.20
C GLN A 49 -3.89 2.88 -10.36
N GLN A 50 -3.43 3.75 -9.46
CA GLN A 50 -3.63 5.19 -9.58
C GLN A 50 -2.84 5.76 -10.76
N ALA A 51 -1.56 5.38 -10.91
CA ALA A 51 -0.73 5.79 -12.03
C ALA A 51 -1.32 5.36 -13.38
N LEU A 52 -1.81 4.11 -13.47
CA LEU A 52 -2.48 3.62 -14.68
C LEU A 52 -3.76 4.41 -14.98
N ARG A 53 -4.62 4.64 -13.98
CA ARG A 53 -5.83 5.45 -14.17
C ARG A 53 -5.52 6.88 -14.59
N ALA A 54 -4.50 7.50 -14.00
CA ALA A 54 -4.05 8.84 -14.38
C ALA A 54 -3.52 8.87 -15.82
N GLY A 55 -2.67 7.90 -16.19
CA GLY A 55 -2.14 7.79 -17.55
C GLY A 55 -3.23 7.58 -18.59
N VAL A 56 -4.21 6.70 -18.31
CA VAL A 56 -5.36 6.49 -19.20
C VAL A 56 -6.23 7.74 -19.28
N ALA A 57 -6.46 8.45 -18.17
CA ALA A 57 -7.24 9.68 -18.17
C ALA A 57 -6.59 10.75 -19.07
N VAL A 58 -5.29 10.99 -18.91
CA VAL A 58 -4.52 11.92 -19.77
C VAL A 58 -4.59 11.46 -21.23
N LEU A 59 -4.23 10.21 -21.52
CA LEU A 59 -4.25 9.68 -22.89
C LEU A 59 -5.63 9.80 -23.54
N SER A 60 -6.70 9.50 -22.80
CA SER A 60 -8.07 9.60 -23.31
C SER A 60 -8.49 11.05 -23.58
N GLY A 61 -7.98 12.01 -22.79
CA GLY A 61 -8.17 13.44 -23.04
C GLY A 61 -7.49 13.86 -24.34
N GLU A 62 -6.20 13.55 -24.47
CA GLU A 62 -5.39 13.84 -25.67
C GLU A 62 -6.04 13.24 -26.92
N LEU A 63 -6.39 11.95 -26.89
CA LEU A 63 -7.00 11.27 -28.04
C LEU A 63 -8.39 11.79 -28.41
N ARG A 64 -9.15 12.31 -27.43
CA ARG A 64 -10.48 12.86 -27.69
C ARG A 64 -10.42 14.18 -28.47
N GLU A 65 -9.33 14.92 -28.35
CA GLU A 65 -9.15 16.21 -29.00
C GLU A 65 -8.61 16.08 -30.44
N ILE A 66 -8.15 14.89 -30.84
CA ILE A 66 -7.66 14.59 -32.19
C ILE A 66 -8.84 14.47 -33.15
N SER A 67 -8.77 15.16 -34.30
CA SER A 67 -9.70 15.00 -35.40
C SER A 67 -9.04 14.25 -36.58
N PRO A 68 -9.34 12.95 -36.78
CA PRO A 68 -8.80 12.21 -37.94
C PRO A 68 -9.21 12.83 -39.28
N ARG A 69 -10.35 13.51 -39.34
CA ARG A 69 -10.84 14.18 -40.56
C ARG A 69 -10.02 15.42 -40.93
N GLU A 70 -9.40 16.07 -39.95
CA GLU A 70 -8.54 17.24 -40.14
C GLU A 70 -7.06 16.87 -40.35
N GLY A 71 -6.76 15.56 -40.37
CA GLY A 71 -5.43 15.04 -40.66
C GLY A 71 -4.46 15.08 -39.47
N ASP A 72 -4.99 15.02 -38.25
CA ASP A 72 -4.18 15.01 -37.02
C ASP A 72 -3.53 13.66 -36.74
N LEU A 73 -4.10 12.57 -37.28
CA LEU A 73 -3.53 11.23 -37.22
C LEU A 73 -2.52 11.05 -38.37
N ILE A 74 -1.24 10.91 -38.03
CA ILE A 74 -0.14 10.79 -38.99
C ILE A 74 0.16 9.32 -39.31
N GLU A 75 0.24 8.48 -38.28
CA GLU A 75 0.61 7.08 -38.41
C GLU A 75 0.05 6.28 -37.22
N MET A 76 -0.41 5.05 -37.45
CA MET A 76 -0.87 4.13 -36.41
C MET A 76 -0.19 2.77 -36.62
N GLY A 77 0.64 2.39 -35.64
CA GLY A 77 1.28 1.09 -35.56
C GLY A 77 0.59 0.16 -34.56
N PRO A 78 1.09 -1.07 -34.36
CA PRO A 78 0.51 -2.06 -33.44
C PRO A 78 0.51 -1.62 -31.97
N ASP A 79 1.51 -0.82 -31.59
CA ASP A 79 1.81 -0.38 -30.22
C ASP A 79 2.22 1.11 -30.16
N SER A 80 2.06 1.83 -31.26
CA SER A 80 2.48 3.23 -31.39
C SER A 80 1.49 4.04 -32.21
N LEU A 81 1.42 5.34 -31.92
CA LEU A 81 0.49 6.28 -32.53
C LEU A 81 1.24 7.60 -32.72
N ARG A 82 1.31 8.10 -33.95
CA ARG A 82 1.91 9.41 -34.25
C ARG A 82 0.80 10.39 -34.57
N ILE A 83 0.77 11.44 -33.77
CA ILE A 83 -0.26 12.47 -33.83
C ILE A 83 0.42 13.82 -34.00
N ARG A 84 -0.26 14.77 -34.64
CA ARG A 84 0.23 16.14 -34.73
C ARG A 84 0.08 16.79 -33.34
N ALA A 85 1.15 17.41 -32.84
CA ALA A 85 1.11 18.07 -31.54
C ALA A 85 0.04 19.18 -31.53
N GLN A 86 -0.71 19.27 -30.43
CA GLN A 86 -1.69 20.32 -30.24
C GLN A 86 -0.99 21.69 -30.27
N ARG A 87 -1.50 22.62 -31.09
CA ARG A 87 -0.95 23.97 -31.15
C ARG A 87 -1.39 24.72 -29.88
N PRO A 88 -0.47 25.30 -29.09
CA PRO A 88 -0.88 26.17 -28.00
C PRO A 88 -1.58 27.39 -28.59
N TYR A 89 -2.76 27.71 -28.05
CA TYR A 89 -3.44 28.98 -28.28
C TYR A 89 -2.77 30.09 -27.47
#